data_AF-A0A972K9I4-F1
#
_entry.id   AF-A0A972K9I4-F1
#
_cell.length_a   1.000
_cell.length_b   1.000
_cell.length_c   1.000
_cell.angle_alpha   90.00
_cell.angle_beta   90.00
_cell.angle_gamma   90.00
#
_symmetry.space_group_name_H-M   'P 1'
#
loop_
_entity.id
_entity.type
_entity.pdbx_description
1 polymer ?
#
loop_
_entity_poly.entity_id
_entity_poly.type
_entity_poly.pdbx_seq_one_letter_code
_entity_poly.pdbx_strand_id
1 'polypeptide(L)'
;MLIKKNNFTKKFKYAILLMGIVLSLTTIAKVKINYYSTGIVIFSAFIVLWSILPYIIYVLVASRVKNKAKTVSAGMLLLGVDISFHIYIFFFPGSSTDAISLLFLPFWLIILVIPIGILLGGFIDKVIYIAKAKGYK
;
A
#
# COMPACT_ATOMS: atom_id res chain seq x y z
N MET A 1 14.02 -28.02 -12.07
CA MET A 1 12.67 -27.42 -12.17
C MET A 1 12.81 -25.89 -12.29
N LEU A 2 12.88 -25.37 -13.52
CA LEU A 2 13.04 -23.93 -13.78
C LEU A 2 11.75 -23.20 -13.39
N ILE A 3 11.79 -22.49 -12.26
CA ILE A 3 10.68 -21.65 -11.79
C ILE A 3 10.51 -20.53 -12.82
N LYS A 4 9.53 -20.68 -13.72
CA LYS A 4 9.15 -19.64 -14.68
C LYS A 4 8.81 -18.39 -13.89
N LYS A 5 9.70 -17.38 -13.92
CA LYS A 5 9.57 -16.14 -13.16
C LYS A 5 8.26 -15.49 -13.58
N ASN A 6 7.27 -15.48 -12.69
CA ASN A 6 5.91 -15.10 -13.02
C ASN A 6 5.86 -13.57 -13.28
N ASN A 7 5.95 -13.17 -14.54
CA ASN A 7 6.00 -11.77 -14.96
C ASN A 7 4.82 -10.93 -14.42
N PHE A 8 3.65 -11.56 -14.20
CA PHE A 8 2.48 -10.91 -13.63
C PHE A 8 2.73 -10.34 -12.23
N THR A 9 3.22 -11.16 -11.28
CA THR A 9 3.45 -10.68 -9.90
C THR A 9 4.54 -9.63 -9.84
N LYS A 10 5.52 -9.69 -10.75
CA LYS A 10 6.52 -8.62 -10.89
C LYS A 10 5.85 -7.31 -11.32
N LYS A 11 5.12 -7.31 -12.44
CA LYS A 11 4.41 -6.12 -12.95
C LYS A 11 3.44 -5.54 -11.92
N PHE A 12 2.66 -6.40 -11.25
CA PHE A 12 1.69 -6.00 -10.24
C PHE A 12 2.33 -5.26 -9.06
N LYS A 13 3.45 -5.76 -8.52
CA LYS A 13 4.15 -5.09 -7.39
C LYS A 13 4.57 -3.67 -7.74
N TYR A 14 5.17 -3.49 -8.92
CA TYR A 14 5.60 -2.16 -9.36
C TYR A 14 4.43 -1.25 -9.73
N ALA A 15 3.31 -1.81 -10.22
CA ALA A 15 2.09 -1.03 -10.43
C ALA A 15 1.54 -0.47 -9.12
N ILE A 16 1.48 -1.28 -8.06
CA ILE A 16 1.07 -0.82 -6.72
C ILE A 16 2.04 0.24 -6.18
N LEU A 17 3.35 0.06 -6.35
CA LEU A 17 4.34 1.08 -5.96
C LEU A 17 4.13 2.40 -6.71
N LEU A 18 3.94 2.33 -8.03
CA LEU A 18 3.72 3.51 -8.86
C LEU A 18 2.43 4.24 -8.46
N MET A 19 1.35 3.51 -8.17
CA MET A 19 0.12 4.09 -7.65
C MET A 19 0.32 4.76 -6.29
N GLY A 20 1.11 4.17 -5.39
CA GLY A 20 1.45 4.78 -4.10
C GLY A 20 2.27 6.07 -4.23
N ILE A 21 3.20 6.12 -5.19
CA ILE A 21 3.93 7.34 -5.52
C ILE A 21 2.96 8.42 -6.02
N VAL A 22 2.06 8.09 -6.95
CA VAL A 22 1.05 9.02 -7.45
C VAL A 22 0.17 9.55 -6.32
N LEU A 23 -0.27 8.67 -5.41
CA LEU A 23 -1.06 9.06 -4.23
C LEU A 23 -0.28 10.03 -3.33
N SER A 24 0.99 9.73 -3.05
CA SER A 24 1.87 10.58 -2.23
C SER A 24 2.06 11.97 -2.82
N LEU A 25 2.15 12.08 -4.15
CA LEU A 25 2.22 13.37 -4.84
C LEU A 25 0.90 14.15 -4.75
N THR A 26 -0.24 13.47 -4.75
CA THR A 26 -1.55 14.15 -4.59
C THR A 26 -1.69 14.81 -3.21
N THR A 27 -1.07 14.25 -2.18
CA THR A 27 -1.02 14.82 -0.83
C THR A 27 -0.31 16.18 -0.84
N ILE A 28 0.86 16.29 -1.50
CA ILE A 28 1.54 17.58 -1.66
C ILE A 28 0.67 18.55 -2.46
N ALA A 29 0.04 18.09 -3.55
CA ALA A 29 -0.73 18.96 -4.42
C ALA A 29 -1.97 19.56 -3.72
N LYS A 30 -2.57 18.80 -2.79
CA LYS A 30 -3.73 19.27 -2.01
C LYS A 30 -3.36 20.13 -0.82
N VAL A 31 -2.18 19.91 -0.21
CA VAL A 31 -1.69 20.80 0.84
C VAL A 31 -1.13 22.05 0.16
N LYS A 32 -1.81 23.20 0.27
CA LYS A 32 -1.31 24.49 -0.25
C LYS A 32 -0.11 24.96 0.57
N ILE A 33 1.05 24.39 0.29
CA ILE A 33 2.29 24.72 0.97
C ILE A 33 2.92 25.94 0.30
N ASN A 34 3.08 27.01 1.07
CA ASN A 34 3.84 28.19 0.65
C ASN A 34 5.34 27.93 0.84
N TYR A 35 6.05 27.61 -0.25
CA TYR A 35 7.46 27.23 -0.26
C TYR A 35 8.46 28.40 -0.04
N TYR A 36 8.10 29.40 0.75
CA TYR A 36 8.97 30.56 0.99
C TYR A 36 10.08 30.29 2.03
N SER A 37 10.07 29.14 2.70
CA SER A 37 11.12 28.76 3.65
C SER A 37 11.72 27.39 3.35
N THR A 38 13.04 27.28 3.48
CA THR A 38 13.80 26.04 3.31
C THR A 38 13.31 24.92 4.24
N GLY A 39 12.86 25.26 5.45
CA GLY A 39 12.34 24.29 6.41
C GLY A 39 11.07 23.60 5.93
N ILE A 40 10.16 24.34 5.29
CA ILE A 40 8.91 23.80 4.74
C ILE A 40 9.18 22.84 3.58
N VAL A 41 10.18 23.15 2.73
CA VAL A 41 10.59 22.27 1.62
C VAL A 41 11.09 20.93 2.15
N ILE A 42 11.99 20.95 3.14
CA ILE A 42 12.57 19.73 3.74
C ILE A 42 11.48 18.88 4.40
N PHE A 43 10.58 19.51 5.16
CA PHE A 43 9.47 18.81 5.80
C PHE A 43 8.53 18.15 4.80
N SER A 44 8.21 18.86 3.70
CA SER A 44 7.37 18.31 2.62
C SER A 44 8.03 17.12 1.95
N ALA A 45 9.33 17.20 1.64
CA ALA A 45 10.08 16.08 1.08
C ALA A 45 10.09 14.87 2.02
N PHE A 46 10.24 15.09 3.32
CA PHE A 46 10.16 14.03 4.32
C PHE A 46 8.79 13.35 4.33
N ILE A 47 7.69 14.11 4.31
CA ILE A 47 6.33 13.54 4.26
C ILE A 47 6.14 12.64 3.04
N VAL A 48 6.68 13.04 1.88
CA VAL A 48 6.57 12.24 0.65
C VAL A 48 7.34 10.93 0.77
N LEU A 49 8.60 11.00 1.21
CA LEU A 49 9.42 9.82 1.42
C LEU A 49 8.78 8.87 2.45
N TRP A 50 8.21 9.44 3.51
CA TRP A 50 7.48 8.71 4.53
C TRP A 50 6.22 8.02 3.98
N SER A 51 5.47 8.71 3.12
CA SER A 51 4.26 8.18 2.48
C SER A 51 4.55 7.07 1.46
N ILE A 52 5.71 7.09 0.82
CA ILE A 52 6.14 6.05 -0.14
C ILE A 52 6.65 4.79 0.58
N LEU A 53 7.13 4.91 1.82
CA LEU A 53 7.77 3.82 2.57
C LEU A 53 6.95 2.51 2.64
N PRO A 54 5.62 2.53 2.90
CA PRO A 54 4.81 1.31 2.94
C PRO A 54 4.82 0.54 1.62
N TYR A 55 4.85 1.26 0.49
CA TYR A 55 4.89 0.66 -0.83
C TYR A 55 6.23 0.01 -1.14
N ILE A 56 7.34 0.62 -0.70
CA ILE A 56 8.67 0.02 -0.78
C ILE A 56 8.71 -1.27 0.04
N ILE A 57 8.23 -1.22 1.29
CA ILE A 57 8.19 -2.39 2.19
C ILE A 57 7.30 -3.48 1.60
N TYR A 58 6.14 -3.14 1.04
CA TYR A 58 5.29 -4.09 0.33
C TYR A 58 6.04 -4.78 -0.82
N VAL A 59 6.77 -4.03 -1.66
CA VAL A 59 7.56 -4.63 -2.75
C VAL A 59 8.63 -5.58 -2.20
N LEU A 60 9.33 -5.21 -1.13
CA LEU A 60 10.34 -6.04 -0.48
C LEU A 60 9.73 -7.34 0.08
N VAL A 61 8.63 -7.23 0.83
CA VAL A 61 7.95 -8.39 1.43
C VAL A 61 7.35 -9.28 0.35
N ALA A 62 6.63 -8.70 -0.60
CA ALA A 62 6.04 -9.45 -1.71
C ALA A 62 7.10 -10.13 -2.58
N SER A 63 8.32 -9.60 -2.65
CA SER A 63 9.46 -10.24 -3.33
C SER A 63 10.00 -11.47 -2.61
N ARG A 64 9.77 -11.58 -1.29
CA ARG A 64 10.10 -12.79 -0.51
C ARG A 64 8.98 -13.82 -0.52
N VAL A 65 7.74 -13.41 -0.79
CA VAL A 65 6.57 -14.31 -0.84
C VAL A 65 6.39 -14.90 -2.25
N LYS A 66 6.42 -16.23 -2.37
CA LYS A 66 6.23 -16.95 -3.66
C LYS A 66 4.76 -17.08 -4.07
N ASN A 67 3.84 -16.92 -3.13
CA ASN A 67 2.41 -17.09 -3.35
C ASN A 67 1.79 -15.84 -4.01
N LYS A 68 1.10 -16.05 -5.15
CA LYS A 68 0.47 -14.97 -5.92
C LYS A 68 -0.69 -14.32 -5.14
N ALA A 69 -1.54 -15.12 -4.49
CA ALA A 69 -2.68 -14.63 -3.73
C ALA A 69 -2.22 -13.68 -2.62
N LYS A 70 -1.20 -14.07 -1.84
CA LYS A 70 -0.57 -13.23 -0.80
C LYS A 70 -0.02 -11.90 -1.33
N THR A 71 0.60 -11.91 -2.51
CA THR A 71 1.10 -10.68 -3.14
C THR A 71 -0.06 -9.76 -3.53
N VAL A 72 -1.07 -10.30 -4.21
CA VAL A 72 -2.20 -9.53 -4.72
C VAL A 72 -3.03 -8.95 -3.58
N SER A 73 -3.40 -9.77 -2.60
CA SER A 73 -4.21 -9.34 -1.46
C SER A 73 -3.51 -8.27 -0.63
N ALA A 74 -2.21 -8.41 -0.36
CA ALA A 74 -1.45 -7.40 0.37
C ALA A 74 -1.37 -6.06 -0.37
N GLY A 75 -1.12 -6.09 -1.69
CA GLY A 75 -1.06 -4.87 -2.50
C GLY A 75 -2.42 -4.19 -2.63
N MET A 76 -3.49 -4.96 -2.85
CA MET A 76 -4.85 -4.43 -2.94
C MET A 76 -5.33 -3.85 -1.61
N LEU A 77 -5.05 -4.51 -0.49
CA LEU A 77 -5.45 -4.02 0.83
C LEU A 77 -4.65 -2.77 1.22
N LEU A 78 -3.34 -2.75 0.95
CA LEU A 78 -2.50 -1.56 1.13
C LEU A 78 -3.07 -0.35 0.39
N LEU A 79 -3.24 -0.50 -0.92
CA LEU A 79 -3.70 0.60 -1.77
C LEU A 79 -5.15 0.98 -1.46
N GLY A 80 -6.02 0.01 -1.19
CA GLY A 80 -7.42 0.25 -0.86
C GLY A 80 -7.59 1.02 0.45
N VAL A 81 -6.88 0.63 1.50
CA VAL A 81 -6.92 1.34 2.79
C VAL A 81 -6.33 2.74 2.64
N ASP A 82 -5.19 2.87 1.96
CA ASP A 82 -4.53 4.16 1.79
C ASP A 82 -5.41 5.16 1.00
N ILE A 83 -5.99 4.73 -0.12
CA ILE A 83 -6.94 5.53 -0.89
C ILE A 83 -8.15 5.91 -0.03
N SER A 84 -8.71 4.97 0.73
CA SER A 84 -9.89 5.23 1.56
C SER A 84 -9.61 6.29 2.61
N PHE A 85 -8.44 6.24 3.27
CA PHE A 85 -8.02 7.27 4.22
C PHE A 85 -7.76 8.62 3.54
N HIS A 86 -7.12 8.64 2.37
CA HIS A 86 -6.94 9.88 1.61
C HIS A 86 -8.28 10.50 1.21
N ILE A 87 -9.24 9.70 0.77
CA ILE A 87 -10.59 10.19 0.45
C ILE A 87 -11.27 10.75 1.70
N TYR A 88 -11.25 10.00 2.80
CA TYR A 88 -11.85 10.42 4.08
C TYR A 88 -11.27 11.77 4.55
N ILE A 89 -9.95 11.88 4.64
CA ILE A 89 -9.29 13.06 5.21
C ILE A 89 -9.42 14.28 4.29
N PHE A 90 -9.33 14.12 2.96
CA PHE A 90 -9.37 15.26 2.04
C PHE A 90 -10.77 15.72 1.62
N PHE A 91 -11.79 14.86 1.70
CA PHE A 91 -13.14 15.21 1.27
C PHE A 91 -14.16 15.23 2.41
N PHE A 92 -13.91 14.48 3.49
CA PHE A 92 -14.80 14.38 4.64
C PHE A 92 -14.05 14.55 5.97
N PRO A 93 -13.24 15.61 6.15
CA PRO A 93 -12.52 15.83 7.41
C PRO A 93 -13.54 16.07 8.53
N GLY A 94 -13.50 15.24 9.56
CA GLY A 94 -14.33 15.37 10.75
C GLY A 94 -13.65 16.15 11.88
N SER A 95 -12.32 16.15 11.93
CA SER A 95 -11.55 16.74 13.03
C SER A 95 -10.17 17.24 12.61
N SER A 96 -9.58 18.14 13.41
CA SER A 96 -8.16 18.54 13.25
C SER A 96 -7.18 17.40 13.50
N THR A 97 -7.60 16.36 14.24
CA THR A 97 -6.81 15.14 14.45
C THR A 97 -6.69 14.27 13.20
N ASP A 98 -7.53 14.47 12.18
CA ASP A 98 -7.47 13.70 10.93
C ASP A 98 -6.15 13.94 10.16
N ALA A 99 -5.60 15.15 10.25
CA ALA A 99 -4.30 15.47 9.66
C ALA A 99 -3.15 14.71 10.34
N ILE A 100 -3.24 14.50 11.66
CA ILE A 100 -2.28 13.70 12.43
C ILE A 100 -2.39 12.24 12.01
N SER A 101 -3.62 11.75 11.81
CA SER A 101 -3.86 10.39 11.31
C SER A 101 -3.18 10.14 9.96
N LEU A 102 -3.17 11.13 9.04
CA LEU A 102 -2.46 11.02 7.77
C LEU A 102 -0.94 10.84 7.95
N LEU A 103 -0.34 11.54 8.94
CA LEU A 103 1.09 11.45 9.23
C LEU A 103 1.49 10.06 9.78
N PHE A 104 0.64 9.46 10.60
CA PHE A 104 0.88 8.12 11.16
C PHE A 104 0.38 6.98 10.28
N LEU A 105 -0.40 7.27 9.23
CA LEU A 105 -0.96 6.25 8.35
C LEU A 105 0.12 5.32 7.76
N PRO A 106 1.28 5.79 7.26
CA PRO A 106 2.32 4.90 6.74
C PRO A 106 2.77 3.83 7.76
N PHE A 107 2.87 4.20 9.03
CA PHE A 107 3.22 3.26 10.11
C PHE A 107 2.18 2.15 10.26
N TRP A 108 0.89 2.51 10.31
CA TRP A 108 -0.21 1.55 10.40
C TRP A 108 -0.32 0.67 9.15
N LEU A 109 -0.05 1.24 7.97
CA LEU A 109 -0.04 0.49 6.72
C LEU A 109 1.03 -0.63 6.76
N ILE A 110 2.21 -0.32 7.30
CA ILE A 110 3.33 -1.27 7.40
C ILE A 110 3.05 -2.37 8.44
N ILE A 111 2.59 -2.00 9.62
CA ILE A 111 2.51 -2.92 10.77
C ILE A 111 1.24 -3.77 10.76
N LEU A 112 0.11 -3.23 10.28
CA LEU A 112 -1.17 -3.94 10.31
C LEU A 112 -1.60 -4.37 8.92
N VAL A 113 -1.72 -3.41 8.00
CA VAL A 113 -2.38 -3.65 6.70
C VAL A 113 -1.60 -4.62 5.83
N ILE A 114 -0.29 -4.46 5.68
CA ILE A 114 0.53 -5.38 4.88
C ILE A 114 0.47 -6.81 5.46
N PRO A 115 0.74 -7.05 6.77
CA PRO A 115 0.62 -8.38 7.36
C PRO A 115 -0.78 -9.00 7.23
N ILE A 116 -1.84 -8.24 7.52
CA ILE A 116 -3.23 -8.69 7.38
C ILE A 116 -3.51 -9.09 5.93
N GLY A 117 -3.10 -8.27 4.97
CA GLY A 117 -3.26 -8.58 3.55
C GLY A 117 -2.54 -9.87 3.14
N ILE A 118 -1.34 -10.14 3.69
CA ILE A 118 -0.62 -11.40 3.45
C ILE A 118 -1.37 -12.59 4.05
N LEU A 119 -1.88 -12.47 5.28
CA LEU A 119 -2.66 -13.51 5.94
C LEU A 119 -3.92 -13.84 5.16
N LEU A 120 -4.65 -12.83 4.71
CA LEU A 120 -5.85 -12.98 3.88
C LEU A 120 -5.54 -13.72 2.58
N GLY A 121 -4.46 -13.38 1.88
CA GLY A 121 -4.07 -14.10 0.67
C GLY A 121 -3.67 -15.55 0.94
N GLY A 122 -3.12 -15.84 2.12
CA GLY A 122 -2.87 -17.21 2.56
C GLY A 122 -4.15 -18.01 2.81
N PHE A 123 -5.16 -17.36 3.41
CA PHE A 123 -6.47 -17.95 3.62
C PHE A 123 -7.18 -18.22 2.29
N ILE A 124 -7.19 -17.24 1.37
CA ILE A 124 -7.77 -17.37 0.02
C ILE A 124 -7.14 -18.55 -0.72
N ASP A 125 -5.81 -18.66 -0.71
CA ASP A 125 -5.10 -19.75 -1.38
C ASP A 125 -5.47 -21.13 -0.79
N LYS A 126 -5.60 -21.21 0.55
CA LYS A 126 -6.05 -22.42 1.24
C LYS A 126 -7.48 -22.81 0.85
N VAL A 127 -8.39 -21.85 0.78
CA VAL A 127 -9.80 -22.09 0.38
C VAL A 127 -9.86 -22.56 -1.08
N ILE A 128 -9.13 -21.91 -1.98
CA ILE A 128 -9.07 -22.31 -3.40
C ILE A 128 -8.53 -23.73 -3.54
N TYR A 129 -7.47 -24.08 -2.79
CA TYR A 129 -6.92 -25.43 -2.80
C TYR A 129 -7.95 -26.48 -2.36
N ILE A 130 -8.67 -26.21 -1.26
CA ILE A 130 -9.71 -27.11 -0.75
C ILE A 130 -10.88 -27.24 -1.74
N ALA A 131 -11.30 -26.14 -2.37
CA ALA A 131 -12.37 -26.14 -3.36
C ALA A 131 -12.01 -27.02 -4.58
N LYS A 132 -10.78 -26.87 -5.09
CA LYS A 132 -10.27 -27.72 -6.18
C LYS A 132 -10.18 -29.20 -5.79
N ALA A 133 -9.75 -29.49 -4.57
CA ALA A 133 -9.71 -30.88 -4.06
C ALA A 133 -11.10 -31.52 -3.97
N LYS A 134 -12.16 -30.72 -3.78
CA LYS A 134 -13.56 -31.16 -3.78
C LYS A 134 -14.20 -31.20 -5.19
N GLY A 135 -13.45 -30.96 -6.26
CA GLY A 135 -13.94 -31.02 -7.63
C GLY A 135 -14.68 -29.77 -8.12
N TYR A 136 -14.68 -28.68 -7.34
CA TYR A 136 -15.16 -27.39 -7.82
C TYR A 136 -14.15 -26.81 -8.80
N LYS A 137 -14.61 -26.52 -10.03
CA LYS A 137 -13.79 -25.92 -11.10
C LYS A 137 -13.63 -24.42 -10.90
#